data_AF-A0A6F8PB98-F1
#
_entry.id   AF-A0A6F8PB98-F1
#
_cell.length_a   1.000
_cell.length_b   1.000
_cell.length_c   1.000
_cell.angle_alpha   90.00
_cell.angle_beta   90.00
_cell.angle_gamma   90.00
#
_symmetry.space_group_name_H-M   'P 1'
#
loop_
_entity.id
_entity.type
_entity.pdbx_description
1 polymer ?
#
loop_
_entity_poly.entity_id
_entity_poly.type
_entity_poly.pdbx_seq_one_letter_code
_entity_poly.pdbx_strand_id
1 'polypeptide(L)' 'MASVHELARGRERLRALIEFALGEGWRVVRTSGGHLKFTKQGCASIYTSSTASDHRADRNARAQLRRADRQAQENGRG' A
#
# COMPACT_ATOMS: atom_id res chain seq x y z
N MET A 1 9.19 -14.34 -1.37
CA MET A 1 8.32 -13.18 -1.68
C MET A 1 6.96 -13.50 -1.09
N ALA A 2 6.39 -12.65 -0.22
CA ALA A 2 5.08 -12.91 0.34
C ALA A 2 4.01 -12.86 -0.76
N SER A 3 3.20 -13.90 -0.90
CA SER A 3 2.14 -13.92 -1.91
C SER A 3 1.01 -12.96 -1.54
N VAL A 4 0.30 -12.42 -2.54
CA VAL A 4 -0.88 -11.54 -2.32
C VAL A 4 -1.86 -12.16 -1.34
N HIS A 5 -2.06 -13.48 -1.42
CA HIS A 5 -2.89 -14.25 -0.51
C HIS A 5 -2.40 -14.23 0.94
N GLU A 6 -1.09 -14.25 1.19
CA GLU A 6 -0.52 -14.18 2.54
C GLU A 6 -0.64 -12.77 3.13
N LEU A 7 -0.48 -11.74 2.28
CA LEU A 7 -0.65 -10.34 2.66
C LEU A 7 -2.12 -10.00 2.95
N ALA A 8 -3.03 -10.57 2.16
CA ALA A 8 -4.48 -10.39 2.31
C ALA A 8 -5.14 -11.41 3.26
N ARG A 9 -4.38 -12.37 3.83
CA ARG A 9 -4.95 -13.42 4.70
C ARG A 9 -5.69 -12.79 5.89
N GLY A 10 -6.99 -13.03 5.94
CA GLY A 10 -7.90 -12.49 6.95
C GLY A 10 -8.41 -11.06 6.68
N ARG A 11 -8.08 -10.47 5.52
CA ARG A 11 -8.56 -9.15 5.05
C ARG A 11 -8.76 -9.14 3.52
N GLU A 12 -9.83 -9.78 3.06
CA GLU A 12 -10.15 -9.81 1.62
C GLU A 12 -10.35 -8.41 1.03
N ARG A 13 -10.81 -7.44 1.83
CA ARG A 13 -10.95 -6.03 1.39
C ARG A 13 -9.61 -5.39 1.01
N LEU A 14 -8.54 -5.75 1.69
CA LEU A 14 -7.19 -5.25 1.40
C LEU A 14 -6.59 -5.91 0.16
N ARG A 15 -7.14 -7.04 -0.32
CA ARG A 15 -6.67 -7.70 -1.55
C ARG A 15 -6.65 -6.75 -2.73
N ALA A 16 -7.75 -6.04 -2.96
CA ALA A 16 -7.86 -5.07 -4.06
C ALA A 16 -6.95 -3.85 -3.89
N LEU A 17 -6.47 -3.57 -2.68
CA LEU A 17 -5.48 -2.52 -2.42
C LEU A 17 -4.06 -3.03 -2.70
N ILE A 18 -3.76 -4.27 -2.27
CA ILE A 18 -2.49 -4.93 -2.50
C ILE A 18 -2.27 -5.15 -4.00
N GLU A 19 -3.27 -5.67 -4.71
CA GLU A 19 -3.22 -5.87 -6.17
C GLU A 19 -3.00 -4.55 -6.90
N PHE A 20 -3.73 -3.50 -6.52
CA PHE A 20 -3.53 -2.15 -7.07
C PHE A 20 -2.10 -1.65 -6.83
N ALA A 21 -1.61 -1.74 -5.60
CA ALA A 21 -0.28 -1.27 -5.26
C ALA A 21 0.81 -2.03 -6.03
N LEU A 22 0.71 -3.35 -6.15
CA LEU A 22 1.64 -4.17 -6.93
C LEU A 22 1.61 -3.80 -8.42
N GLY A 23 0.43 -3.57 -8.99
CA GLY A 23 0.29 -3.12 -10.39
C GLY A 23 0.93 -1.75 -10.65
N GLU A 24 0.89 -0.86 -9.66
CA GLU A 24 1.55 0.46 -9.67
C GLU A 24 3.05 0.38 -9.32
N GLY A 25 3.62 -0.82 -9.15
CA GLY A 25 5.04 -1.02 -8.83
C GLY A 25 5.42 -0.78 -7.35
N TRP A 26 4.44 -0.74 -6.45
CA TRP A 26 4.68 -0.67 -5.02
C TRP A 26 5.00 -2.05 -4.44
N ARG A 27 6.02 -2.11 -3.60
CA ARG A 27 6.35 -3.26 -2.77
C ARG A 27 5.52 -3.22 -1.48
N VAL A 28 4.81 -4.31 -1.21
CA VAL A 28 3.97 -4.46 -0.02
C VAL A 28 4.61 -5.44 0.96
N VAL A 29 4.72 -5.04 2.23
CA VAL A 29 5.26 -5.85 3.32
C VAL A 29 4.31 -5.83 4.50
N ARG A 30 4.00 -6.98 5.07
CA ARG A 30 3.23 -7.09 6.31
C ARG A 30 4.16 -6.91 7.50
N THR A 31 3.86 -5.95 8.38
CA THR A 31 4.60 -5.74 9.62
C THR A 31 4.19 -6.75 10.68
N SER A 32 5.02 -6.95 11.72
CA SER A 32 4.72 -7.83 12.86
C SER A 32 3.40 -7.48 13.57
N GLY A 33 3.02 -6.20 13.58
CA GLY A 33 1.72 -5.73 14.10
C GLY A 33 0.52 -5.96 13.18
N GLY A 34 0.70 -6.62 12.03
CA GLY A 34 -0.37 -6.92 11.07
C GLY A 34 -0.75 -5.75 10.16
N HIS A 35 0.03 -4.67 10.15
CA HIS A 35 -0.17 -3.54 9.23
C HIS A 35 0.49 -3.85 7.88
N LEU A 36 0.02 -3.21 6.82
CA LEU A 36 0.71 -3.27 5.53
C LEU A 36 1.55 -2.01 5.37
N LYS A 37 2.80 -2.20 4.98
CA LYS A 37 3.74 -1.17 4.59
C LYS A 37 3.91 -1.23 3.08
N PHE A 38 3.66 -0.12 2.43
CA PHE A 38 3.83 0.08 1.00
C PHE A 38 5.07 0.93 0.78
N THR A 39 5.97 0.45 -0.08
CA THR A 39 7.25 1.10 -0.38
C THR A 39 7.48 1.10 -1.88
N LYS A 40 7.99 2.19 -2.42
CA LYS A 40 8.36 2.31 -3.84
C LYS A 40 9.61 3.17 -3.92
N GLN A 41 10.52 2.88 -4.85
CA GLN A 41 11.74 3.67 -5.01
C GLN A 41 11.38 5.11 -5.38
N GLY A 42 11.99 6.08 -4.71
CA GLY A 42 11.66 7.51 -4.88
C GLY A 42 10.38 7.97 -4.17
N CYS A 43 9.61 7.06 -3.56
CA CYS A 43 8.40 7.40 -2.81
C CYS A 43 8.60 7.27 -1.29
N ALA A 44 7.86 8.06 -0.52
CA ALA A 44 7.75 7.85 0.93
C ALA A 44 7.07 6.50 1.26
N SER A 45 7.48 5.89 2.38
CA SER A 45 6.82 4.68 2.89
C SER A 45 5.41 5.00 3.40
N ILE A 46 4.41 4.30 2.89
CA ILE A 46 3.02 4.45 3.32
C ILE A 46 2.63 3.27 4.19
N TYR A 47 1.95 3.53 5.30
CA TYR A 47 1.46 2.49 6.22
C TYR A 47 -0.07 2.49 6.20
N THR A 48 -0.67 1.31 6.17
CA THR A 48 -2.12 1.16 6.32
C THR A 48 -2.43 0.45 7.63
N SER A 49 -3.27 1.08 8.43
CA SER A 49 -3.74 0.52 9.68
C SER A 49 -4.57 -0.74 9.43
N SER A 50 -4.44 -1.67 10.37
CA SER A 50 -5.04 -2.99 10.33
C SER A 50 -6.52 -3.01 10.72
N THR A 51 -7.12 -1.90 11.12
CA THR A 51 -8.48 -1.90 11.65
C THR A 51 -9.49 -2.26 10.55
N ALA A 52 -10.06 -3.47 10.65
CA ALA A 52 -10.92 -4.11 9.65
C ALA A 52 -12.22 -3.36 9.31
N SER A 53 -12.51 -2.24 9.98
CA SER A 53 -13.79 -1.56 9.93
C SER A 53 -13.76 -0.14 9.34
N ASP A 54 -12.63 0.32 8.78
CA ASP A 54 -12.56 1.68 8.27
C ASP A 54 -12.49 1.76 6.75
N HIS A 55 -13.65 1.86 6.10
CA HIS A 55 -13.76 2.13 4.67
C HIS A 55 -13.06 3.43 4.24
N ARG A 56 -12.77 4.35 5.17
CA ARG A 56 -11.99 5.55 4.88
C ARG A 56 -10.50 5.25 4.88
N ALA A 57 -10.01 4.28 5.65
CA ALA A 57 -8.61 3.88 5.64
C ALA A 57 -8.20 3.34 4.26
N ASP A 58 -9.01 2.49 3.64
CA ASP A 58 -8.75 1.97 2.30
C ASP A 58 -8.73 3.08 1.25
N ARG A 59 -9.72 3.98 1.27
CA ARG A 59 -9.78 5.12 0.35
C ARG A 59 -8.61 6.09 0.56
N ASN A 60 -8.25 6.35 1.82
CA ASN A 60 -7.13 7.21 2.17
C ASN A 60 -5.81 6.58 1.72
N ALA A 61 -5.61 5.28 1.93
CA ALA A 61 -4.44 4.55 1.47
C ALA A 61 -4.27 4.62 -0.06
N ARG A 62 -5.34 4.39 -0.82
CA ARG A 62 -5.30 4.56 -2.29
C ARG A 62 -4.93 5.99 -2.68
N ALA A 63 -5.50 6.99 -2.02
CA ALA A 63 -5.18 8.38 -2.27
C ALA A 63 -3.71 8.71 -1.92
N GLN A 64 -3.18 8.16 -0.82
CA GLN A 64 -1.79 8.33 -0.43
C GLN A 64 -0.85 7.70 -1.46
N LEU A 65 -1.12 6.47 -1.90
CA LEU A 65 -0.32 5.80 -2.94
C LEU A 65 -0.27 6.65 -4.21
N ARG A 66 -1.41 7.17 -4.68
CA ARG A 66 -1.47 8.06 -5.86
C ARG A 66 -0.73 9.38 -5.68
N ARG A 67 -0.73 9.96 -4.47
CA ARG A 67 0.00 11.21 -4.19
C ARG A 67 1.49 10.97 -4.15
N ALA A 68 1.93 9.91 -3.46
CA ALA A 68 3.33 9.58 -3.34
C ALA A 68 3.93 9.13 -4.68
N ASP A 69 3.13 8.50 -5.54
CA ASP A 69 3.53 8.19 -6.90
C ASP A 69 3.77 9.47 -7.72
N ARG A 70 2.85 10.44 -7.66
CA ARG A 70 3.04 11.77 -8.28
C ARG A 70 4.27 12.50 -7.74
N GLN A 71 4.47 12.51 -6.42
CA GLN A 71 5.65 13.14 -5.82
C GLN A 71 6.96 12.48 -6.26
N ALA A 72 6.97 11.16 -6.46
CA ALA A 72 8.16 10.47 -6.98
C ALA A 72 8.43 10.81 -8.46
N GLN A 73 7.38 10.99 -9.27
CA GLN A 73 7.52 11.47 -10.64
C GLN A 73 8.04 12.92 -10.69
N GLU A 74 7.62 13.77 -9.75
CA GLU A 74 8.08 15.16 -9.62
C GLU A 74 9.55 15.21 -9.15
N ASN A 75 9.91 14.43 -8.12
CA ASN A 75 11.28 14.38 -7.60
C ASN A 75 12.27 13.68 -8.54
N GLY A 76 11.82 12.79 -9.42
CA GLY A 76 12.68 12.13 -10.43
C GLY A 76 13.00 12.98 -11.66
N ARG A 77 12.39 14.18 -11.78
CA ARG A 77 12.63 15.14 -12.87
C ARG A 77 13.54 16.31 -12.48
N GLY A 78 14.15 16.26 -11.29
CA GLY A 78 15.12 17.25 -10.79
C GLY A 78 16.55 16.90 -11.17
#